data_AF-A0A3M2A273-F1
#
_entry.id   AF-A0A3M2A273-F1
#
_cell.length_a   1.000
_cell.length_b   1.000
_cell.length_c   1.000
_cell.angle_alpha   90.00
_cell.angle_beta   90.00
_cell.angle_gamma   90.00
#
_symmetry.space_group_name_H-M   'P 1'
#
loop_
_entity.id
_entity.type
_entity.pdbx_description
1 polymer ?
#
loop_
_entity_poly.entity_id
_entity_poly.type
_entity_poly.pdbx_seq_one_letter_code
_entity_poly.pdbx_strand_id
1 'polypeptide(L)'
;MTIECPECAGPIPVNGVVPEVLCTNCQTVVPLRDRNDWSKIFTYEAGEGCMEHKILVKSSPCRLFDYFLAFGPKGGSLYRRHKGILVEVEPKAPRCTRCHAELDTASLVVELHTEGRDADAFCPGCGASVAIRAPTERERNAIHPTCVGLVGESAPRGDLSSIDAATDPVLFSCMGCGAPASLDGSSRRIFTCGYCGAANYVPDALWLRLHPAARKRPFFALFDVDARAFASARKRV
;
A
#
# COMPACT_ATOMS: atom_id res chain seq x y z
N MET A 1 4.25 -0.30 5.22
CA MET A 1 4.98 -1.59 5.17
C MET A 1 6.13 -1.44 4.18
N THR A 2 7.23 -2.18 4.31
CA THR A 2 8.33 -2.14 3.32
C THR A 2 8.79 -3.57 3.02
N ILE A 3 9.06 -3.86 1.75
CA ILE A 3 9.67 -5.12 1.29
C ILE A 3 10.97 -4.83 0.54
N GLU A 4 11.78 -5.85 0.29
CA GLU A 4 12.95 -5.76 -0.58
C GLU A 4 12.61 -6.23 -2.00
N CYS A 5 13.10 -5.50 -3.01
CA CYS A 5 12.98 -5.90 -4.40
C CYS A 5 13.85 -7.14 -4.67
N PRO A 6 13.31 -8.22 -5.26
CA PRO A 6 14.11 -9.41 -5.57
C PRO A 6 15.16 -9.18 -6.66
N GLU A 7 14.95 -8.18 -7.54
CA GLU A 7 15.86 -7.91 -8.66
C GLU A 7 17.02 -6.98 -8.28
N CYS A 8 16.76 -5.96 -7.46
CA CYS A 8 17.76 -4.92 -7.17
C CYS A 8 18.07 -4.74 -5.68
N ALA A 9 17.47 -5.57 -4.80
CA ALA A 9 17.54 -5.46 -3.34
C ALA A 9 17.08 -4.10 -2.76
N GLY A 10 16.49 -3.23 -3.58
CA GLY A 10 16.05 -1.90 -3.17
C GLY A 10 14.78 -1.97 -2.30
N PRO A 11 14.60 -1.06 -1.34
CA PRO A 11 13.40 -1.03 -0.52
C PRO A 11 12.19 -0.57 -1.34
N ILE A 12 11.07 -1.28 -1.23
CA ILE A 12 9.79 -0.96 -1.85
C ILE A 12 8.76 -0.70 -0.74
N PRO A 13 8.35 0.57 -0.52
CA PRO A 13 7.21 0.86 0.34
C PRO A 13 5.94 0.25 -0.24
N VAL A 14 5.25 -0.54 0.56
CA VAL A 14 3.92 -1.07 0.23
C VAL A 14 2.89 -0.22 0.95
N ASN A 15 2.28 0.68 0.19
CA ASN A 15 1.34 1.70 0.66
C ASN A 15 -0.13 1.37 0.27
N GLY A 16 -0.51 0.10 0.37
CA GLY A 16 -1.89 -0.34 0.11
C GLY A 16 -1.97 -1.86 0.08
N VAL A 17 -3.19 -2.38 0.19
CA VAL A 17 -3.52 -3.79 0.00
C VAL A 17 -3.62 -4.03 -1.49
N VAL A 18 -2.54 -4.52 -2.09
CA VAL A 18 -2.43 -4.73 -3.55
C VAL A 18 -1.81 -6.08 -3.85
N PRO A 19 -2.12 -6.72 -4.99
CA PRO A 19 -1.54 -8.02 -5.35
C PRO A 19 -0.07 -7.93 -5.80
N GLU A 20 0.41 -6.74 -6.13
CA GLU A 20 1.76 -6.45 -6.62
C GLU A 20 2.11 -4.97 -6.42
N VAL A 21 3.41 -4.67 -6.39
CA VAL A 21 3.94 -3.31 -6.25
C VAL A 21 5.05 -3.06 -7.25
N LEU A 22 5.15 -1.85 -7.76
CA LEU A 22 6.24 -1.44 -8.63
C LEU A 22 7.47 -1.00 -7.81
N CYS A 23 8.64 -1.54 -8.12
CA CYS A 23 9.89 -1.04 -7.59
C CYS A 23 10.27 0.28 -8.28
N THR A 24 10.25 1.41 -7.57
CA THR A 24 10.67 2.70 -8.14
C THR A 24 12.16 2.77 -8.51
N ASN A 25 12.99 1.86 -7.98
CA ASN A 25 14.42 1.83 -8.27
C ASN A 25 14.80 1.08 -9.56
N CYS A 26 14.12 -0.02 -9.89
CA CYS A 26 14.44 -0.83 -11.08
C CYS A 26 13.27 -1.03 -12.04
N GLN A 27 12.08 -0.51 -11.70
CA GLN A 27 10.83 -0.65 -12.46
C GLN A 27 10.30 -2.09 -12.58
N THR A 28 10.86 -3.04 -11.81
CA THR A 28 10.30 -4.39 -11.73
C THR A 28 8.97 -4.37 -10.97
N VAL A 29 7.95 -5.01 -11.54
CA VAL A 29 6.71 -5.33 -10.84
C VAL A 29 6.95 -6.54 -9.93
N VAL A 30 6.79 -6.33 -8.63
CA VAL A 30 7.02 -7.35 -7.60
C VAL A 30 5.67 -7.88 -7.11
N PRO A 31 5.32 -9.15 -7.39
CA PRO A 31 4.08 -9.72 -6.91
C PRO A 31 4.11 -9.92 -5.38
N LEU A 32 3.04 -9.50 -4.73
CA LEU A 32 2.77 -9.76 -3.31
C LEU A 32 1.98 -11.07 -3.16
N ARG A 33 2.54 -12.16 -3.70
CA ARG A 33 1.97 -13.51 -3.62
C ARG A 33 2.80 -14.40 -2.69
N ASP A 34 2.25 -15.56 -2.35
CA ASP A 34 2.88 -16.64 -1.58
C ASP A 34 3.47 -16.25 -0.22
N ARG A 35 4.70 -15.72 -0.20
CA ARG A 35 5.39 -15.32 1.03
C ARG A 35 4.84 -14.02 1.60
N ASN A 36 4.34 -13.13 0.74
CA ASN A 36 3.85 -11.80 1.08
C ASN A 36 2.35 -11.65 0.78
N ASP A 37 1.59 -12.75 0.77
CA ASP A 37 0.14 -12.69 0.63
C ASP A 37 -0.50 -12.02 1.85
N TRP A 38 -1.45 -11.11 1.62
CA TRP A 38 -2.10 -10.33 2.68
C TRP A 38 -2.78 -11.18 3.73
N SER A 39 -3.35 -12.34 3.37
CA SER A 39 -3.97 -13.24 4.35
C SER A 39 -2.93 -13.72 5.37
N LYS A 40 -1.70 -13.99 4.91
CA LYS A 40 -0.59 -14.38 5.78
C LYS A 40 -0.02 -13.21 6.53
N ILE A 41 0.07 -12.01 5.93
CA ILE A 41 0.58 -10.78 6.57
C ILE A 41 -0.38 -10.30 7.68
N PHE A 42 -1.67 -10.49 7.52
CA PHE A 42 -2.69 -10.06 8.48
C PHE A 42 -3.16 -11.16 9.42
N THR A 43 -2.60 -12.37 9.39
CA THR A 43 -2.99 -13.45 10.31
C THR A 43 -1.81 -13.84 11.18
N TYR A 44 -1.97 -13.77 12.50
CA TYR A 44 -1.04 -14.37 13.45
C TYR A 44 -1.21 -15.89 13.45
N GLU A 45 -0.12 -16.63 13.32
CA GLU A 45 -0.10 -18.09 13.42
C GLU A 45 0.02 -18.56 14.88
N ALA A 46 -0.17 -19.86 15.12
CA ALA A 46 -0.03 -20.43 16.46
C ALA A 46 1.40 -20.23 17.00
N GLY A 47 1.51 -19.72 18.23
CA GLY A 47 2.79 -19.35 18.84
C GLY A 47 3.32 -17.98 18.43
N GLU A 48 2.68 -17.30 17.47
CA GLU A 48 2.95 -15.88 17.21
C GLU A 48 2.17 -14.98 18.19
N GLY A 49 2.55 -13.71 18.25
CA GLY A 49 1.88 -12.73 19.09
C GLY A 49 2.62 -11.41 19.19
N CYS A 50 1.99 -10.44 19.85
CA CYS A 50 2.61 -9.16 20.17
C CYS A 50 3.00 -9.17 21.65
N MET A 51 4.31 -9.32 21.93
CA MET A 51 4.83 -9.38 23.30
C MET A 51 4.52 -8.10 24.09
N GLU A 52 4.58 -6.94 23.43
CA GLU A 52 4.28 -5.64 24.06
C GLU A 52 2.85 -5.56 24.60
N HIS A 53 1.91 -6.21 23.92
CA HIS A 53 0.49 -6.21 24.30
C HIS A 53 0.08 -7.50 25.03
N LYS A 54 1.05 -8.37 25.37
CA LYS A 54 0.84 -9.69 26.00
C LYS A 54 -0.18 -10.56 25.24
N ILE A 55 -0.27 -10.38 23.93
CA ILE A 55 -1.12 -11.19 23.06
C ILE A 55 -0.27 -12.34 22.58
N LEU A 56 -0.66 -13.56 22.93
CA LEU A 56 -0.04 -14.78 22.42
C LEU A 56 -1.14 -15.68 21.87
N VAL A 57 -1.00 -16.09 20.61
CA VAL A 57 -1.95 -16.96 19.93
C VAL A 57 -1.67 -18.39 20.37
N LYS A 58 -2.47 -18.90 21.31
CA LYS A 58 -2.19 -20.18 21.99
C LYS A 58 -2.49 -21.42 21.15
N SER A 59 -3.35 -21.35 20.14
CA SER A 59 -3.79 -22.57 19.42
C SER A 59 -4.47 -22.37 18.06
N SER A 60 -5.04 -21.21 17.75
CA SER A 60 -5.76 -21.01 16.47
C SER A 60 -5.34 -19.71 15.79
N PRO A 61 -5.07 -19.72 14.47
CA PRO A 61 -4.71 -18.52 13.74
C PRO A 61 -5.76 -17.41 13.94
N CYS A 62 -5.31 -16.19 14.16
CA CYS A 62 -6.18 -15.06 14.43
C CYS A 62 -5.80 -13.88 13.53
N ARG A 63 -6.80 -13.20 12.95
CA ARG A 63 -6.53 -12.02 12.13
C ARG A 63 -6.14 -10.86 13.02
N LEU A 64 -5.14 -10.10 12.59
CA LEU A 64 -4.65 -8.91 13.26
C LEU A 64 -5.78 -7.92 13.56
N PHE A 65 -6.74 -7.79 12.64
CA PHE A 65 -7.89 -6.91 12.82
C PHE A 65 -8.95 -7.47 13.80
N ASP A 66 -9.04 -8.79 13.98
CA ASP A 66 -9.93 -9.38 15.00
C ASP A 66 -9.53 -8.90 16.41
N TYR A 67 -8.25 -8.65 16.66
CA TYR A 67 -7.79 -8.05 17.93
C TYR A 67 -8.39 -6.67 18.17
N PHE A 68 -8.28 -5.76 17.19
CA PHE A 68 -8.82 -4.41 17.31
C PHE A 68 -10.34 -4.41 17.45
N LEU A 69 -11.02 -5.36 16.78
CA LEU A 69 -12.45 -5.57 16.94
C LEU A 69 -12.79 -6.17 18.31
N ALA A 70 -11.96 -7.01 18.91
CA ALA A 70 -12.27 -7.62 20.22
C ALA A 70 -12.08 -6.64 21.39
N PHE A 71 -10.98 -5.86 21.36
CA PHE A 71 -10.53 -5.04 22.48
C PHE A 71 -10.71 -3.53 22.28
N GLY A 72 -11.06 -3.11 21.07
CA GLY A 72 -11.29 -1.71 20.73
C GLY A 72 -10.01 -0.87 20.66
N PRO A 73 -10.14 0.46 20.47
CA PRO A 73 -9.01 1.36 20.24
C PRO A 73 -8.07 1.52 21.45
N LYS A 74 -8.50 1.09 22.64
CA LYS A 74 -7.70 1.13 23.87
C LYS A 74 -6.54 0.11 23.87
N GLY A 75 -6.53 -0.82 22.92
CA GLY A 75 -5.50 -1.86 22.78
C GLY A 75 -4.13 -1.38 22.30
N GLY A 76 -3.94 -0.09 21.99
CA GLY A 76 -2.65 0.44 21.53
C GLY A 76 -2.32 0.09 20.08
N SER A 77 -1.03 0.13 19.73
CA SER A 77 -0.53 -0.16 18.37
C SER A 77 -0.07 -1.61 18.29
N LEU A 78 -0.54 -2.39 17.32
CA LEU A 78 -0.04 -3.77 17.13
C LEU A 78 1.14 -3.81 16.17
N TYR A 79 2.16 -4.56 16.57
CA TYR A 79 3.33 -4.84 15.76
C TYR A 79 3.38 -6.33 15.43
N ARG A 80 3.60 -6.63 14.14
CA ARG A 80 3.87 -7.97 13.66
C ARG A 80 5.08 -7.97 12.74
N ARG A 81 6.00 -8.91 12.98
CA ARG A 81 7.10 -9.19 12.06
C ARG A 81 6.79 -10.47 11.30
N HIS A 82 6.65 -10.39 9.97
CA HIS A 82 6.41 -11.54 9.10
C HIS A 82 7.44 -11.58 8.00
N LYS A 83 8.35 -12.58 8.02
CA LYS A 83 9.35 -12.81 6.96
C LYS A 83 10.12 -11.54 6.52
N GLY A 84 10.59 -10.76 7.47
CA GLY A 84 11.34 -9.52 7.22
C GLY A 84 10.48 -8.26 7.07
N ILE A 85 9.16 -8.42 6.96
CA ILE A 85 8.20 -7.33 6.91
C ILE A 85 7.80 -6.94 8.33
N LEU A 86 7.95 -5.67 8.69
CA LEU A 86 7.34 -5.09 9.89
C LEU A 86 6.02 -4.41 9.52
N VAL A 87 4.95 -4.91 10.11
CA VAL A 87 3.60 -4.35 10.03
C VAL A 87 3.28 -3.71 11.37
N GLU A 88 2.85 -2.46 11.31
CA GLU A 88 2.39 -1.67 12.44
C GLU A 88 0.96 -1.25 12.12
N VAL A 89 0.04 -1.50 13.04
CA VAL A 89 -1.38 -1.19 12.88
C VAL A 89 -1.86 -0.45 14.10
N GLU A 90 -2.61 0.62 13.87
CA GLU A 90 -3.12 1.49 14.92
C GLU A 90 -4.60 1.81 14.67
N PRO A 91 -5.41 1.93 15.72
CA PRO A 91 -6.81 2.30 15.60
C PRO A 91 -6.95 3.83 15.51
N LYS A 92 -6.52 4.40 14.38
CA LYS A 92 -6.59 5.85 14.11
C LYS A 92 -7.56 6.15 12.97
N ALA A 93 -8.23 7.30 13.07
CA ALA A 93 -9.03 7.83 11.98
C ALA A 93 -8.14 8.22 10.78
N PRO A 94 -8.61 8.04 9.53
CA PRO A 94 -7.90 8.46 8.35
C PRO A 94 -7.73 9.98 8.32
N ARG A 95 -6.60 10.43 7.77
CA ARG A 95 -6.26 11.86 7.65
C ARG A 95 -6.00 12.24 6.20
N CYS A 96 -6.37 13.46 5.84
CA CYS A 96 -6.07 14.01 4.53
C CYS A 96 -4.54 14.05 4.30
N THR A 97 -4.10 13.60 3.13
CA THR A 97 -2.68 13.64 2.74
C THR A 97 -2.16 15.05 2.48
N ARG A 98 -3.05 16.01 2.23
CA ARG A 98 -2.71 17.41 1.93
C ARG A 98 -2.72 18.32 3.16
N CYS A 99 -3.83 18.37 3.90
CA CYS A 99 -3.99 19.28 5.05
C CYS A 99 -3.93 18.60 6.41
N HIS A 100 -3.81 17.27 6.45
CA HIS A 100 -3.75 16.46 7.68
C HIS A 100 -4.99 16.51 8.59
N ALA A 101 -6.08 17.16 8.15
CA ALA A 101 -7.36 17.10 8.83
C ALA A 101 -7.88 15.66 8.90
N GLU A 102 -8.49 15.31 10.02
CA GLU A 102 -9.18 14.04 10.21
C GLU A 102 -10.38 13.95 9.26
N LEU A 103 -10.55 12.80 8.61
CA LEU A 103 -11.67 12.54 7.72
C LEU A 103 -12.79 11.87 8.49
N ASP A 104 -14.03 12.26 8.19
CA ASP A 104 -15.21 11.68 8.83
C ASP A 104 -15.44 10.25 8.32
N THR A 105 -15.13 9.27 9.16
CA THR A 105 -15.26 7.85 8.83
C THR A 105 -16.71 7.44 8.59
N ALA A 106 -17.69 8.08 9.24
CA ALA A 106 -19.09 7.74 9.05
C ALA A 106 -19.55 8.11 7.63
N SER A 107 -19.23 9.33 7.19
CA SER A 107 -19.50 9.78 5.82
C SER A 107 -18.80 8.89 4.78
N LEU A 108 -17.54 8.53 5.00
CA LEU A 108 -16.81 7.63 4.09
C LEU A 108 -17.46 6.24 3.97
N VAL A 109 -17.98 5.70 5.08
CA VAL A 109 -18.68 4.40 5.07
C VAL A 109 -20.01 4.48 4.32
N VAL A 110 -20.77 5.56 4.51
CA VAL A 110 -22.02 5.79 3.76
C VAL A 110 -21.76 5.86 2.25
N GLU A 111 -20.73 6.61 1.85
CA GLU A 111 -20.31 6.73 0.44
C GLU A 111 -19.94 5.36 -0.15
N LEU A 112 -19.13 4.58 0.57
CA LEU A 112 -18.73 3.24 0.15
C LEU A 112 -19.91 2.27 0.01
N HIS A 113 -20.94 2.39 0.83
CA HIS A 113 -22.15 1.57 0.70
C HIS A 113 -23.05 2.01 -0.44
N THR A 114 -23.05 3.31 -0.76
CA THR A 114 -23.93 3.89 -1.79
C THR A 114 -23.35 3.69 -3.18
N GLU A 115 -22.08 4.06 -3.37
CA GLU A 115 -21.41 4.08 -4.68
C GLU A 115 -20.47 2.88 -4.89
N GLY A 116 -20.10 2.16 -3.83
CA GLY A 116 -19.33 0.92 -3.92
C GLY A 116 -17.93 1.10 -4.53
N ARG A 117 -17.80 0.76 -5.82
CA ARG A 117 -16.53 0.86 -6.56
C ARG A 117 -16.30 2.25 -7.15
N ASP A 118 -17.36 3.02 -7.32
CA ASP A 118 -17.33 4.36 -7.90
C ASP A 118 -17.35 5.45 -6.81
N ALA A 119 -17.12 5.05 -5.55
CA ALA A 119 -17.09 5.94 -4.40
C ALA A 119 -15.95 6.97 -4.52
N ASP A 120 -16.31 8.25 -4.43
CA ASP A 120 -15.37 9.36 -4.38
C ASP A 120 -15.44 10.05 -3.01
N ALA A 121 -14.29 10.45 -2.48
CA ALA A 121 -14.23 11.17 -1.22
C ALA A 121 -13.41 12.45 -1.35
N PHE A 122 -13.85 13.49 -0.65
CA PHE A 122 -13.16 14.78 -0.58
C PHE A 122 -12.91 15.17 0.85
N CYS A 123 -11.76 15.78 1.11
CA CYS A 123 -11.43 16.27 2.43
C CYS A 123 -12.32 17.48 2.78
N PRO A 124 -13.06 17.46 3.90
CA PRO A 124 -13.91 18.59 4.29
C PRO A 124 -13.10 19.85 4.65
N GLY A 125 -11.84 19.70 5.05
CA GLY A 125 -10.98 20.82 5.44
C GLY A 125 -10.32 21.56 4.28
N CYS A 126 -9.99 20.89 3.17
CA CYS A 126 -9.26 21.52 2.06
C CYS A 126 -9.80 21.20 0.65
N GLY A 127 -10.86 20.40 0.54
CA GLY A 127 -11.48 20.00 -0.73
C GLY A 127 -10.64 19.05 -1.59
N ALA A 128 -9.46 18.62 -1.14
CA ALA A 128 -8.65 17.67 -1.90
C ALA A 128 -9.34 16.32 -2.01
N SER A 129 -9.25 15.69 -3.19
CA SER A 129 -9.68 14.31 -3.39
C SER A 129 -8.90 13.37 -2.46
N VAL A 130 -9.61 12.40 -1.89
CA VAL A 130 -9.11 11.35 -1.03
C VAL A 130 -9.28 10.03 -1.77
N ALA A 131 -8.17 9.33 -2.00
CA ALA A 131 -8.21 7.98 -2.56
C ALA A 131 -8.99 7.06 -1.62
N ILE A 132 -10.13 6.56 -2.07
CA ILE A 132 -11.00 5.62 -1.35
C ILE A 132 -11.49 4.55 -2.33
N ARG A 133 -11.75 3.34 -1.85
CA ARG A 133 -12.44 2.29 -2.61
C ARG A 133 -12.96 1.18 -1.72
N ALA A 134 -13.89 0.38 -2.24
CA ALA A 134 -14.23 -0.91 -1.65
C ALA A 134 -13.12 -1.96 -1.86
N PRO A 135 -12.85 -2.83 -0.87
CA PRO A 135 -11.97 -3.98 -1.07
C PRO A 135 -12.64 -5.04 -1.94
N THR A 136 -11.86 -5.70 -2.79
CA THR A 136 -12.28 -6.92 -3.50
C THR A 136 -12.60 -8.03 -2.50
N GLU A 137 -13.32 -9.07 -2.94
CA GLU A 137 -13.65 -10.20 -2.07
C GLU A 137 -12.41 -10.87 -1.47
N ARG A 138 -11.35 -11.05 -2.26
CA ARG A 138 -10.09 -11.64 -1.79
C ARG A 138 -9.42 -10.76 -0.73
N GLU A 139 -9.35 -9.45 -0.94
CA GLU A 139 -8.77 -8.51 0.04
C GLU A 139 -9.60 -8.47 1.32
N ARG A 140 -10.93 -8.44 1.20
CA ARG A 140 -11.85 -8.48 2.35
C ARG A 140 -11.69 -9.76 3.17
N ASN A 141 -11.53 -10.90 2.50
CA ASN A 141 -11.25 -12.17 3.14
C ASN A 141 -9.88 -12.21 3.84
N ALA A 142 -8.88 -11.51 3.29
CA ALA A 142 -7.56 -11.37 3.92
C ALA A 142 -7.57 -10.42 5.13
N ILE A 143 -8.32 -9.32 5.06
CA ILE A 143 -8.40 -8.30 6.11
C ILE A 143 -9.39 -8.73 7.20
N HIS A 144 -10.70 -8.64 6.92
CA HIS A 144 -11.82 -9.06 7.75
C HIS A 144 -13.13 -8.89 6.96
N PRO A 145 -14.17 -9.72 7.16
CA PRO A 145 -15.42 -9.61 6.41
C PRO A 145 -16.15 -8.27 6.57
N THR A 146 -15.96 -7.59 7.71
CA THR A 146 -16.57 -6.27 7.97
C THR A 146 -15.76 -5.10 7.42
N CYS A 147 -14.62 -5.34 6.77
CA CYS A 147 -13.88 -4.28 6.09
C CYS A 147 -14.70 -3.80 4.90
N VAL A 148 -15.15 -2.55 4.92
CA VAL A 148 -15.98 -1.94 3.87
C VAL A 148 -15.18 -1.03 2.95
N GLY A 149 -14.04 -0.52 3.41
CA GLY A 149 -13.27 0.48 2.67
C GLY A 149 -11.77 0.42 2.88
N LEU A 150 -11.03 0.85 1.87
CA LEU A 150 -9.60 1.15 1.94
C LEU A 150 -9.38 2.60 1.55
N VAL A 151 -8.65 3.34 2.38
CA VAL A 151 -8.49 4.80 2.27
C VAL A 151 -7.02 5.18 2.29
N GLY A 152 -6.62 6.09 1.40
CA GLY A 152 -5.27 6.64 1.32
C GLY A 152 -4.23 5.69 0.73
N GLU A 153 -4.67 4.64 0.02
CA GLU A 153 -3.75 3.78 -0.70
C GLU A 153 -3.03 4.56 -1.80
N SER A 154 -1.72 4.35 -1.91
CA SER A 154 -0.85 4.96 -2.93
C SER A 154 0.13 3.97 -3.53
N ALA A 155 -0.04 2.67 -3.26
CA ALA A 155 0.73 1.65 -3.93
C ALA A 155 0.35 1.64 -5.42
N PRO A 156 1.31 1.84 -6.35
CA PRO A 156 1.04 1.79 -7.77
C PRO A 156 0.53 0.39 -8.12
N ARG A 157 -0.71 0.31 -8.61
CA ARG A 157 -1.37 -0.95 -9.00
C ARG A 157 -1.05 -1.23 -10.46
N GLY A 158 -0.21 -2.24 -10.71
CA GLY A 158 -0.14 -3.05 -11.95
C GLY A 158 -0.05 -2.35 -13.31
N ASP A 159 -0.03 -1.02 -13.37
CA ASP A 159 0.05 -0.26 -14.59
C ASP A 159 0.93 0.97 -14.36
N LEU A 160 2.02 1.01 -15.12
CA LEU A 160 2.95 2.13 -15.26
C LEU A 160 2.23 3.42 -15.69
N SER A 161 0.99 3.34 -16.18
CA SER A 161 0.15 4.50 -16.55
C SER A 161 -0.25 5.40 -15.37
N SER A 162 -0.17 4.89 -14.13
CA SER A 162 -0.58 5.60 -12.91
C SER A 162 0.58 6.15 -12.07
N ILE A 163 1.83 5.99 -12.52
CA ILE A 163 2.91 6.87 -12.05
C ILE A 163 2.55 8.23 -12.62
N ASP A 164 2.24 9.21 -11.77
CA ASP A 164 2.00 10.60 -12.19
C ASP A 164 2.98 10.96 -13.31
N ALA A 165 2.47 10.96 -14.55
CA ALA A 165 3.22 11.14 -15.79
C ALA A 165 3.63 12.60 -15.99
N ALA A 166 3.95 13.27 -14.89
CA ALA A 166 4.29 14.68 -14.80
C ALA A 166 5.75 14.84 -14.35
N THR A 167 6.63 13.98 -14.85
CA THR A 167 8.03 14.41 -15.00
C THR A 167 8.18 14.93 -16.42
N ASP A 168 8.42 16.24 -16.54
CA ASP A 168 8.75 16.87 -17.81
C ASP A 168 9.78 16.00 -18.56
N PRO A 169 9.56 15.69 -19.85
CA PRO A 169 10.48 14.85 -20.61
C PRO A 169 11.87 15.48 -20.57
N VAL A 170 12.85 14.71 -20.10
CA VAL A 170 14.23 15.19 -20.02
C VAL A 170 14.95 14.77 -21.28
N LEU A 171 15.46 15.77 -22.00
CA LEU A 171 16.33 15.51 -23.14
C LEU A 171 17.66 14.93 -22.65
N PHE A 172 17.93 13.68 -23.03
CA PHE A 172 19.19 13.00 -22.73
C PHE A 172 19.88 12.57 -24.02
N SER A 173 21.17 12.85 -24.18
CA SER A 173 21.90 12.47 -25.40
C SER A 173 22.43 11.05 -25.31
N CYS A 174 22.30 10.28 -26.39
CA CYS A 174 22.90 8.96 -26.51
C CYS A 174 24.42 9.05 -26.41
N MET A 175 25.02 8.20 -25.58
CA MET A 175 26.48 8.14 -25.38
C MET A 175 27.22 7.47 -26.56
N GLY A 176 26.49 6.82 -27.48
CA GLY A 176 27.05 6.21 -28.69
C GLY A 176 27.09 7.16 -29.89
N CYS A 177 25.94 7.72 -30.28
CA CYS A 177 25.81 8.55 -31.48
C CYS A 177 25.47 10.03 -31.23
N GLY A 178 25.29 10.45 -29.97
CA GLY A 178 24.91 11.83 -29.62
C GLY A 178 23.45 12.19 -29.90
N ALA A 179 22.68 11.33 -30.57
CA ALA A 179 21.28 11.59 -30.88
C ALA A 179 20.44 11.78 -29.59
N PRO A 180 19.42 12.65 -29.61
CA PRO A 180 18.56 12.85 -28.46
C PRO A 180 17.73 11.59 -28.18
N ALA A 181 17.60 11.24 -26.91
CA ALA A 181 16.70 10.23 -26.39
C ALA A 181 15.61 10.92 -25.57
N SER A 182 14.36 10.56 -25.84
CA SER A 182 13.22 10.96 -25.03
C SER A 182 13.08 9.95 -23.88
N LEU A 183 13.24 10.43 -22.65
CA LEU A 183 13.08 9.63 -21.44
C LEU A 183 11.92 10.17 -20.60
N ASP A 184 11.15 9.26 -20.03
CA ASP A 184 9.97 9.51 -19.21
C ASP A 184 9.92 8.56 -17.99
N GLY A 185 8.86 8.66 -17.17
CA GLY A 185 8.65 7.82 -15.99
C GLY A 185 8.41 6.34 -16.27
N SER A 186 8.27 5.93 -17.54
CA SER A 186 8.16 4.52 -17.96
C SER A 186 9.48 3.94 -18.48
N SER A 187 10.48 4.80 -18.66
CA SER A 187 11.77 4.43 -19.24
C SER A 187 12.56 3.49 -18.31
N ARG A 188 13.29 2.54 -18.91
CA ARG A 188 14.17 1.65 -18.15
C ARG A 188 15.52 2.32 -17.89
N ARG A 189 16.17 1.93 -16.80
CA ARG A 189 17.50 2.46 -16.41
C ARG A 189 18.56 2.17 -17.46
N ILE A 190 18.40 1.07 -18.19
CA ILE A 190 19.17 0.76 -19.38
C ILE A 190 18.18 0.74 -20.56
N PHE A 191 18.40 1.61 -21.55
CA PHE A 191 17.55 1.73 -22.73
C PHE A 191 18.37 1.59 -24.01
N THR A 192 17.73 1.10 -25.07
CA THR A 192 18.35 0.95 -26.40
C THR A 192 18.10 2.21 -27.22
N CYS A 193 19.14 2.81 -27.79
CA CYS A 193 19.00 3.97 -28.66
C CYS A 193 18.26 3.59 -29.95
N GLY A 194 17.15 4.26 -30.25
CA GLY A 194 16.39 4.06 -31.49
C GLY A 194 17.14 4.44 -32.78
N TYR A 195 18.22 5.23 -32.67
CA TYR A 195 19.01 5.67 -33.83
C TYR A 195 20.19 4.74 -34.16
N CYS A 196 21.01 4.40 -33.16
CA CYS A 196 22.23 3.61 -33.38
C CYS A 196 22.21 2.22 -32.75
N GLY A 197 21.15 1.86 -32.01
CA GLY A 197 21.04 0.57 -31.31
C GLY A 197 21.94 0.41 -30.08
N ALA A 198 22.75 1.42 -29.72
CA ALA A 198 23.60 1.34 -28.54
C ALA A 198 22.77 1.24 -27.25
N ALA A 199 23.20 0.40 -26.30
CA ALA A 199 22.66 0.40 -24.95
C ALA A 199 23.18 1.62 -24.18
N ASN A 200 22.27 2.38 -23.58
CA ASN A 200 22.57 3.58 -22.81
C ASN A 200 22.11 3.39 -21.38
N TYR A 201 22.92 3.89 -20.44
CA TYR A 201 22.61 3.90 -19.01
C TYR A 201 22.13 5.29 -18.60
N VAL A 202 20.99 5.35 -17.91
CA VAL A 202 20.45 6.58 -17.34
C VAL A 202 21.19 6.90 -16.04
N PRO A 203 21.91 8.04 -15.94
CA PRO A 203 22.63 8.41 -14.73
C PRO A 203 21.69 8.58 -13.52
N ASP A 204 22.20 8.29 -12.31
CA ASP A 204 21.41 8.23 -11.08
C ASP A 204 20.60 9.51 -10.80
N ALA A 205 21.17 10.69 -11.02
CA ALA A 205 20.48 11.96 -10.81
C ALA A 205 19.28 12.13 -11.75
N LEU A 206 19.40 11.66 -13.00
CA LEU A 206 18.31 11.68 -13.96
C LEU A 206 17.27 10.60 -13.63
N TRP A 207 17.75 9.41 -13.26
CA TRP A 207 16.91 8.29 -12.84
C TRP A 207 16.02 8.67 -11.64
N LEU A 208 16.58 9.30 -10.61
CA LEU A 208 15.84 9.73 -9.42
C LEU A 208 14.87 10.89 -9.69
N ARG A 209 15.08 11.66 -10.77
CA ARG A 209 14.09 12.65 -11.21
C ARG A 209 12.90 11.96 -11.88
N LEU A 210 13.16 11.05 -12.82
CA LEU A 210 12.13 10.29 -13.54
C LEU A 210 11.38 9.29 -12.64
N HIS A 211 12.04 8.76 -11.62
CA HIS A 211 11.48 7.79 -10.69
C HIS A 211 11.76 8.23 -9.24
N PRO A 212 11.05 9.24 -8.74
CA PRO A 212 11.22 9.71 -7.37
C PRO A 212 11.05 8.56 -6.36
N ALA A 213 11.90 8.55 -5.33
CA ALA A 213 11.83 7.52 -4.29
C ALA A 213 10.45 7.52 -3.63
N ALA A 214 9.78 6.36 -3.69
CA ALA A 214 8.52 6.16 -2.99
C ALA A 214 8.73 6.37 -1.47
N ARG A 215 7.81 7.08 -0.83
CA ARG A 215 7.81 7.27 0.63
C ARG A 215 6.84 6.30 1.27
N LYS A 216 7.23 5.69 2.40
CA LYS A 216 6.30 4.94 3.26
C LYS A 216 5.19 5.89 3.72
N ARG A 217 3.93 5.51 3.48
CA ARG A 217 2.75 6.25 3.92
C ARG A 217 1.75 5.30 4.59
N PRO A 218 1.05 5.72 5.65
CA PRO A 218 -0.05 4.94 6.19
C PRO A 218 -1.21 4.92 5.20
N PHE A 219 -1.94 3.81 5.19
CA PHE A 219 -3.26 3.67 4.58
C PHE A 219 -4.19 3.06 5.62
N PHE A 220 -5.49 3.18 5.41
CA PHE A 220 -6.49 2.86 6.43
C PHE A 220 -7.48 1.83 5.89
N ALA A 221 -7.89 0.89 6.75
CA ALA A 221 -9.01 0.00 6.50
C ALA A 221 -10.20 0.47 7.35
N LEU A 222 -11.35 0.69 6.72
CA LEU A 222 -12.60 1.05 7.37
C LEU A 222 -13.42 -0.20 7.63
N PHE A 223 -13.90 -0.34 8.86
CA PHE A 223 -14.72 -1.46 9.29
C PHE A 223 -16.11 -0.97 9.65
N ASP A 224 -17.13 -1.57 9.04
CA ASP A 224 -18.52 -1.35 9.43
C ASP A 224 -18.95 -2.49 10.36
N VAL A 225 -19.02 -2.18 11.65
CA VAL A 225 -19.10 -3.18 12.71
C VAL A 225 -20.28 -2.93 13.62
N ASP A 226 -21.10 -3.96 13.77
CA ASP A 226 -22.18 -3.99 14.74
C ASP A 226 -21.74 -4.67 16.05
N ALA A 227 -22.61 -4.64 17.07
CA ALA A 227 -22.35 -5.30 18.34
C ALA A 227 -22.06 -6.82 18.21
N ARG A 228 -22.55 -7.48 17.15
CA ARG A 228 -22.33 -8.91 16.89
C ARG A 228 -20.92 -9.17 16.38
N ALA A 229 -20.37 -8.29 15.55
CA ALA A 229 -18.99 -8.35 15.07
C ALA A 229 -17.99 -8.27 16.24
N PHE A 230 -18.20 -7.34 17.18
CA PHE A 230 -17.40 -7.25 18.41
C PHE A 230 -17.43 -8.56 19.23
N ALA A 231 -18.63 -9.13 19.43
CA ALA A 231 -18.79 -10.37 20.19
C ALA A 231 -18.17 -11.59 19.48
N SER A 232 -18.21 -11.65 18.15
CA SER A 232 -17.58 -12.71 17.35
C SER A 232 -16.05 -12.63 17.41
N ALA A 233 -15.48 -11.43 17.32
CA ALA A 233 -14.05 -11.20 17.42
C ALA A 233 -13.51 -11.64 18.79
N ARG A 234 -14.20 -11.28 19.89
CA ARG A 234 -13.82 -11.71 21.26
C ARG A 234 -13.80 -13.22 21.49
N LYS A 235 -14.50 -14.01 20.68
CA LYS A 235 -14.45 -15.48 20.76
C LYS A 235 -13.27 -16.07 20.00
N ARG A 236 -12.67 -15.31 19.06
CA ARG A 236 -11.59 -15.75 18.17
C ARG A 236 -10.20 -15.34 18.64
N VAL A 237 -10.11 -14.33 19.51
CA VAL A 237 -8.86 -13.85 20.13
C VAL A 237 -8.76 -14.34 21.56
#